data_AF-A0A8S8YMP6-F1
#
_entry.id   AF-A0A8S8YMP6-F1
#
_cell.length_a   1.000
_cell.length_b   1.000
_cell.length_c   1.000
_cell.angle_alpha   90.00
_cell.angle_beta   90.00
_cell.angle_gamma   90.00
#
_symmetry.space_group_name_H-M   'P 1'
#
loop_
_entity.id
_entity.type
_entity.pdbx_description
1 polymer ?
#
loop_
_entity_poly.entity_id
_entity_poly.type
_entity_poly.pdbx_seq_one_letter_code
_entity_poly.pdbx_strand_id
1 'polypeptide(L)'
;MSGVRKSAYRQPLTAKGLSAIESGTLTWLDDDMYNNLNTGLLEQYFEEKNLKESFEVSHWSLKKIMIGILMVPFSVVSQHTSD
;
A
#
# COMPACT_ATOMS: atom_id res chain seq x y z
N MET A 1 34.13 27.84 -11.43
CA MET A 1 33.60 26.58 -11.99
C MET A 1 32.13 26.48 -11.60
N SER A 2 31.22 26.73 -12.54
CA SER A 2 29.78 26.58 -12.32
C SER A 2 29.47 25.08 -12.27
N GLY A 3 29.32 24.53 -11.07
CA GLY A 3 29.00 23.12 -10.88
C GLY A 3 27.69 22.77 -11.57
N VAL A 4 27.75 21.90 -12.59
CA VAL A 4 26.55 21.33 -13.20
C VAL A 4 25.78 20.60 -12.10
N ARG A 5 24.55 21.05 -11.81
CA ARG A 5 23.68 20.33 -10.88
C ARG A 5 23.34 18.99 -11.54
N LYS A 6 24.02 17.92 -11.11
CA LYS A 6 23.64 16.56 -11.51
C LYS A 6 22.23 16.31 -10.98
N SER A 7 21.33 15.87 -11.86
CA SER A 7 20.00 15.50 -11.40
C SER A 7 20.10 14.24 -10.55
N ALA A 8 19.24 14.12 -9.54
CA ALA A 8 19.16 12.94 -8.67
C ALA A 8 18.62 11.69 -9.41
N TYR A 9 18.29 11.81 -10.68
CA TYR A 9 17.67 10.76 -11.48
C TYR A 9 18.69 9.69 -11.89
N ARG A 10 18.37 8.41 -11.64
CA ARG A 10 19.21 7.23 -11.94
C ARG A 10 20.62 7.29 -11.34
N GLN A 11 20.74 7.86 -10.14
CA GLN A 11 21.96 7.68 -9.37
C GLN A 11 22.05 6.21 -8.88
N PRO A 12 23.26 5.68 -8.71
CA PRO A 12 23.45 4.37 -8.08
C PRO A 12 22.88 4.37 -6.66
N LEU A 13 22.54 3.18 -6.16
CA LEU A 13 21.91 3.10 -4.85
C LEU A 13 22.76 3.74 -3.76
N THR A 14 22.11 4.55 -2.92
CA THR A 14 22.76 5.14 -1.76
C THR A 14 22.80 4.11 -0.63
N ALA A 15 23.87 4.10 0.18
CA ALA A 15 23.97 3.17 1.33
C ALA A 15 22.79 3.33 2.30
N LYS A 16 22.31 4.57 2.47
CA LYS A 16 21.14 4.88 3.28
C LYS A 16 19.85 4.31 2.68
N GLY A 17 19.64 4.48 1.38
CA GLY A 17 18.50 3.89 0.67
C GLY A 17 18.51 2.36 0.72
N LEU A 18 19.67 1.73 0.57
CA LEU A 18 19.82 0.27 0.70
C LEU A 18 19.44 -0.20 2.11
N SER A 19 19.90 0.49 3.15
CA SER A 19 19.54 0.15 4.54
C SER A 19 18.05 0.32 4.85
N ALA A 20 17.40 1.34 4.27
CA ALA A 20 15.98 1.58 4.42
C ALA A 20 15.12 0.53 3.68
N ILE A 21 15.59 0.04 2.53
CA ILE A 21 14.98 -1.06 1.79
C ILE A 21 15.10 -2.37 2.59
N GLU A 22 16.29 -2.68 3.10
CA GLU A 22 16.55 -3.90 3.89
C GLU A 22 15.72 -3.95 5.19
N SER A 23 15.64 -2.83 5.90
CA SER A 23 14.85 -2.71 7.13
C SER A 23 13.34 -2.56 6.89
N GLY A 24 12.91 -2.37 5.64
CA GLY A 24 11.52 -2.17 5.29
C GLY A 24 10.92 -0.84 5.75
N THR A 25 11.75 0.13 6.12
CA THR A 25 11.33 1.45 6.62
C THR A 25 11.38 2.55 5.57
N LEU A 26 11.53 2.19 4.29
CA LEU A 26 11.56 3.16 3.20
C LEU A 26 10.25 3.95 3.15
N THR A 27 10.35 5.26 3.34
CA THR A 27 9.20 6.15 3.39
C THR A 27 8.89 6.69 2.00
N TRP A 28 7.60 6.75 1.65
CA TRP A 28 7.14 7.26 0.36
C TRP A 28 7.50 8.75 0.20
N LEU A 29 8.09 9.10 -0.95
CA LEU A 29 8.60 10.44 -1.30
C LEU A 29 9.71 11.00 -0.38
N ASP A 30 10.44 10.16 0.35
CA ASP A 30 11.63 10.62 1.08
C ASP A 30 12.85 10.82 0.14
N ASP A 31 13.83 11.61 0.58
CA ASP A 31 15.07 11.89 -0.16
C ASP A 31 15.81 10.60 -0.55
N ASP A 32 15.78 9.60 0.34
CA ASP A 32 16.36 8.28 0.04
C ASP A 32 15.60 7.56 -1.07
N MET A 33 14.26 7.62 -1.09
CA MET A 33 13.48 7.05 -2.19
C MET A 33 13.74 7.79 -3.51
N TYR A 34 13.79 9.13 -3.46
CA TYR A 34 14.04 9.98 -4.62
C TYR A 34 15.41 9.74 -5.27
N ASN A 35 16.44 9.49 -4.47
CA ASN A 35 17.78 9.18 -4.97
C ASN A 35 17.87 7.77 -5.60
N ASN A 36 16.93 6.88 -5.27
CA ASN A 36 16.89 5.49 -5.73
C ASN A 36 15.76 5.24 -6.76
N LEU A 37 15.13 6.31 -7.28
CA LEU A 37 14.03 6.26 -8.23
C LEU A 37 14.45 5.58 -9.55
N ASN A 38 13.69 4.58 -10.00
CA ASN A 38 13.95 3.74 -11.19
C ASN A 38 15.15 2.79 -11.06
N THR A 39 15.43 2.32 -9.84
CA THR A 39 16.31 1.17 -9.62
C THR A 39 15.48 -0.12 -9.53
N GLY A 40 15.95 -1.21 -10.13
CA GLY A 40 15.22 -2.49 -10.10
C GLY A 40 15.01 -3.04 -8.68
N LEU A 41 15.88 -2.69 -7.73
CA LEU A 41 15.72 -3.05 -6.31
C LEU A 41 14.56 -2.32 -5.63
N LEU A 42 14.33 -1.04 -5.98
CA LEU A 42 13.20 -0.28 -5.46
C LEU A 42 11.87 -0.83 -5.99
N GLU A 43 11.85 -1.26 -7.26
CA GLU A 43 10.69 -1.90 -7.88
C GLU A 43 10.35 -3.23 -7.17
N GLN A 44 11.34 -4.09 -6.94
CA GLN A 44 11.16 -5.35 -6.19
C GLN A 44 10.67 -5.10 -4.76
N TYR A 45 11.23 -4.11 -4.07
CA TYR A 45 10.80 -3.74 -2.72
C TYR A 45 9.32 -3.35 -2.67
N PHE A 46 8.87 -2.49 -3.59
CA PHE A 46 7.46 -2.08 -3.64
C PHE A 46 6.52 -3.22 -4.05
N GLU A 47 6.95 -4.12 -4.93
CA GLU A 47 6.17 -5.31 -5.28
C GLU A 47 5.98 -6.23 -4.07
N GLU A 48 7.05 -6.51 -3.31
CA GLU A 48 6.96 -7.33 -2.10
C GLU A 48 6.10 -6.68 -1.01
N LYS A 49 6.26 -5.36 -0.81
CA LYS A 49 5.42 -4.54 0.08
C LYS A 49 3.94 -4.62 -0.32
N ASN A 50 3.66 -4.40 -1.60
CA ASN A 50 2.30 -4.42 -2.12
C ASN A 50 1.68 -5.81 -2.01
N LEU A 51 2.43 -6.88 -2.26
CA LEU A 51 1.95 -8.25 -2.04
C LEU A 51 1.59 -8.45 -0.56
N LYS A 52 2.49 -8.12 0.38
CA LYS A 52 2.24 -8.28 1.82
C LYS A 52 1.00 -7.48 2.27
N GLU A 53 0.92 -6.20 1.93
CA GLU A 53 -0.17 -5.31 2.36
C GLU A 53 -1.50 -5.63 1.64
N SER A 54 -1.46 -6.06 0.38
CA SER A 54 -2.66 -6.44 -0.38
C SER A 54 -3.35 -7.68 0.18
N PHE A 55 -2.61 -8.56 0.88
CA PHE A 55 -3.20 -9.72 1.56
C PHE A 55 -3.63 -9.44 3.00
N GLU A 56 -3.28 -8.30 3.59
CA GLU A 56 -3.44 -8.05 5.03
C GLU A 56 -4.77 -7.39 5.42
N VAL A 57 -5.57 -6.85 4.49
CA VAL A 57 -6.83 -6.19 4.86
C VAL A 57 -7.99 -6.59 3.96
N SER A 58 -8.66 -7.68 4.35
CA SER A 58 -10.10 -7.78 4.07
C SER A 58 -10.79 -6.65 4.85
N HIS A 59 -11.03 -5.53 4.17
CA HIS A 59 -11.84 -4.41 4.69
C HIS A 59 -13.28 -4.84 5.02
N TRP A 60 -13.67 -6.04 4.59
CA TRP A 60 -14.96 -6.63 4.89
C TRP A 60 -14.95 -7.27 6.28
N SER A 61 -15.57 -6.55 7.22
CA SER A 61 -15.92 -7.13 8.51
C SER A 61 -16.99 -8.20 8.30
N LEU A 62 -16.61 -9.48 8.42
CA LEU A 62 -17.53 -10.62 8.39
C LEU A 62 -18.71 -10.43 9.35
N LYS A 63 -18.47 -9.80 10.52
CA LYS A 63 -19.52 -9.46 11.48
C LYS A 63 -20.57 -8.50 10.91
N LYS A 64 -20.16 -7.49 10.14
CA LYS A 64 -21.09 -6.55 9.47
C LYS A 64 -21.90 -7.24 8.37
N ILE A 65 -21.27 -8.14 7.60
CA ILE A 65 -21.95 -8.95 6.57
C ILE A 65 -23.03 -9.83 7.21
N MET A 66 -22.69 -10.54 8.29
CA MET A 66 -23.62 -11.43 9.00
C MET A 66 -24.84 -10.70 9.55
N ILE A 67 -24.67 -9.49 10.09
CA ILE A 67 -25.79 -8.66 10.56
C ILE A 67 -26.70 -8.27 9.39
N GLY A 68 -26.13 -7.92 8.24
CA GLY A 68 -26.90 -7.61 7.02
C GLY A 68 -27.76 -8.79 6.57
N ILE A 69 -27.18 -10.00 6.51
CA ILE A 69 -27.90 -11.23 6.12
C ILE A 69 -29.09 -11.52 7.04
N LEU A 70 -28.97 -11.25 8.34
CA LEU A 70 -30.06 -11.48 9.31
C LEU A 70 -31.17 -10.43 9.25
N MET A 71 -30.84 -9.18 8.89
CA MET A 71 -31.83 -8.09 8.79
C MET A 71 -32.67 -8.17 7.50
N VAL A 72 -32.10 -8.65 6.39
CA VAL A 72 -32.81 -8.79 5.10
C VAL A 72 -34.12 -9.57 5.21
N PRO A 73 -34.18 -10.79 5.80
CA PRO A 73 -35.44 -11.54 5.90
C PRO A 73 -36.46 -10.85 6.82
N PHE A 74 -36.02 -10.15 7.87
CA PHE A 74 -36.91 -9.39 8.75
C PHE A 74 -37.59 -8.23 8.01
N SER A 75 -36.84 -7.49 7.20
CA SER A 75 -37.37 -6.41 6.36
C SER A 75 -38.37 -6.92 5.31
N VAL A 76 -38.13 -8.09 4.73
CA VAL A 76 -39.03 -8.71 3.72
C VAL A 76 -40.33 -9.19 4.37
N VAL A 77 -40.26 -9.86 5.52
CA VAL A 77 -41.46 -10.33 6.24
C VAL A 77 -42.30 -9.15 6.72
N SER A 78 -41.67 -8.08 7.23
CA SER A 78 -42.37 -6.89 7.72
C SER A 78 -43.15 -6.15 6.62
N GLN A 79 -42.70 -6.22 5.36
CA GLN A 79 -43.45 -5.65 4.23
C GLN A 79 -44.71 -6.46 3.94
N HIS A 80 -44.62 -7.79 3.97
CA HIS A 80 -45.74 -8.67 3.62
C HIS A 80 -46.81 -8.79 4.72
N THR A 81 -46.49 -8.44 5.98
CA THR A 81 -47.47 -8.35 7.07
C THR A 81 -48.13 -6.97 7.20
N SER A 82 -47.69 -5.99 6.39
CA SER A 82 -48.23 -4.62 6.39
C SER A 82 -49.12 -4.31 5.17
N ASP A 83 -49.28 -5.27 4.25
CA ASP A 83 -50.29 -5.31 3.18
C ASP A 83 -51.51 -6.14 3.64
#